data_AF-A0A2E9JC90-F1
#
_entry.id   AF-A0A2E9JC90-F1
#
_cell.length_a   1.000
_cell.length_b   1.000
_cell.length_c   1.000
_cell.angle_alpha   90.00
_cell.angle_beta   90.00
_cell.angle_gamma   90.00
#
_symmetry.space_group_name_H-M   'P 1'
#
loop_
_entity.id
_entity.type
_entity.pdbx_description
1 polymer ?
#
loop_
_entity_poly.entity_id
_entity_poly.type
_entity_poly.pdbx_seq_one_letter_code
_entity_poly.pdbx_strand_id
1 'polypeptide(L)'
;MKLLQLGLVILILVPGCSRQQETESGVFKITGDTKHVMMLVLEPASDVIWDSSGSIITAQGVEDLAPTTEEEWLAVKHSAAVIVESGNLLLLPGRFKDNKDWQEISYGLIDVGQRLITAIDAKDSQAMFDLGGRLYNVCVSCHQLYLTPEQKRTLP
;
A
#
# COMPACT_ATOMS: atom_id res chain seq x y z
N MET A 1 75.88 -6.37 29.10
CA MET A 1 75.20 -5.08 29.28
C MET A 1 74.90 -4.44 27.93
N LYS A 2 73.75 -4.76 27.34
CA LYS A 2 73.05 -3.91 26.35
C LYS A 2 71.56 -4.12 26.67
N LEU A 3 70.93 -3.08 27.23
CA LEU A 3 69.52 -3.12 27.62
C LEU A 3 68.66 -3.20 26.36
N LEU A 4 67.86 -4.27 26.26
CA LEU A 4 66.70 -4.33 25.38
C LEU A 4 65.71 -3.25 25.86
N GLN A 5 65.45 -2.23 25.04
CA GLN A 5 64.23 -1.43 25.21
C GLN A 5 63.10 -2.12 24.45
N LEU A 6 62.32 -2.88 25.21
CA LEU A 6 61.03 -3.43 24.82
C LEU A 6 60.07 -2.24 24.67
N GLY A 7 59.86 -1.77 23.43
CA GLY A 7 58.86 -0.74 23.13
C GLY A 7 57.47 -1.30 23.40
N LEU A 8 56.87 -0.89 24.51
CA LEU A 8 55.49 -1.21 24.88
C LEU A 8 54.53 -0.51 23.91
N VAL A 9 54.09 -1.23 22.88
CA VAL A 9 52.99 -0.78 22.00
C VAL A 9 51.69 -0.90 22.81
N ILE A 10 51.23 0.23 23.36
CA ILE A 10 49.93 0.35 24.01
C ILE A 10 48.86 0.36 22.91
N LEU A 11 48.18 -0.78 22.75
CA LEU A 11 47.00 -0.92 21.90
C LEU A 11 45.82 -0.25 22.62
N ILE A 12 45.52 1.00 22.28
CA ILE A 12 44.37 1.75 22.79
C ILE A 12 43.11 1.16 22.15
N LEU A 13 42.37 0.33 22.90
CA LEU A 13 41.00 -0.04 22.57
C LEU A 13 40.11 1.19 22.77
N VAL A 14 39.84 1.91 21.69
CA VAL A 14 38.80 2.94 21.67
C VAL A 14 37.47 2.21 21.86
N PRO A 15 36.66 2.53 22.89
CA PRO A 15 35.30 2.05 22.94
C PRO A 15 34.59 2.72 21.77
N GLY A 16 34.42 1.96 20.68
CA GLY A 16 33.56 2.37 19.59
C GLY A 16 32.17 2.51 20.17
N CYS A 17 31.79 3.74 20.51
CA CYS A 17 30.39 4.10 20.64
C CYS A 17 29.76 3.69 19.30
N SER A 18 29.07 2.56 19.29
CA SER A 18 28.04 2.29 18.31
C SER A 18 27.02 3.39 18.51
N ARG A 19 27.24 4.52 17.83
CA ARG A 19 26.22 5.54 17.64
C ARG A 19 25.12 4.81 16.89
N GLN A 20 24.11 4.33 17.62
CA GLN A 20 22.85 3.96 17.01
C GLN A 20 22.47 5.19 16.21
N GLN A 21 22.55 5.03 14.90
CA GLN A 21 22.12 6.05 13.98
C GLN A 21 20.61 6.10 14.18
N GLU A 22 20.17 6.99 15.06
CA GLU A 22 18.80 7.46 15.09
C GLU A 22 18.54 7.93 13.68
N THR A 23 17.76 7.14 12.94
CA THR A 23 17.24 7.54 11.65
C THR A 23 16.46 8.82 11.88
N GLU A 24 17.03 9.97 11.48
CA GLU A 24 16.32 11.24 11.46
C GLU A 24 15.03 11.03 10.67
N SER A 25 13.89 10.97 11.35
CA SER A 25 12.58 10.76 10.75
C SER A 25 12.04 12.06 10.10
N GLY A 26 12.92 12.93 9.61
CA GLY A 26 12.60 14.33 9.30
C GLY A 26 11.94 14.60 7.96
N VAL A 27 11.73 13.59 7.09
CA VAL A 27 11.24 13.82 5.71
C VAL A 27 9.72 13.75 5.60
N PHE A 28 9.02 13.05 6.51
CA PHE A 28 7.57 12.90 6.48
C PHE A 28 6.98 12.75 7.89
N LYS A 29 5.73 13.18 8.06
CA LYS A 29 4.95 13.01 9.29
C LYS A 29 3.85 11.98 9.09
N ILE A 30 3.90 10.88 9.85
CA ILE A 30 2.83 9.88 9.85
C ILE A 30 1.60 10.41 10.58
N THR A 31 0.43 10.32 9.95
CA THR A 31 -0.86 10.80 10.49
C THR A 31 -1.71 9.70 11.12
N GLY A 32 -1.32 8.43 10.96
CA GLY A 32 -2.05 7.26 11.47
C GLY A 32 -1.34 5.95 11.13
N ASP A 33 -1.77 4.86 11.76
CA ASP A 33 -1.22 3.53 11.55
C ASP A 33 -1.69 2.88 10.23
N THR A 34 -1.36 1.61 10.02
CA THR A 34 -1.84 0.85 8.84
C THR A 34 -3.36 0.81 8.77
N LYS A 35 -4.04 0.58 9.90
CA LYS A 35 -5.50 0.48 9.93
C LYS A 35 -6.15 1.78 9.49
N HIS A 36 -5.59 2.91 9.89
CA HIS A 36 -6.03 4.23 9.42
C HIS A 36 -5.97 4.35 7.89
N VAL A 37 -4.85 3.94 7.26
CA VAL A 37 -4.74 3.97 5.79
C VAL A 37 -5.74 3.03 5.14
N MET A 38 -5.85 1.79 5.64
CA MET A 38 -6.75 0.81 5.06
C MET A 38 -8.21 1.27 5.11
N MET A 39 -8.69 1.67 6.28
CA MET A 39 -10.11 1.98 6.50
C MET A 39 -10.55 3.36 6.00
N LEU A 40 -9.67 4.36 6.02
CA LEU A 40 -10.05 5.75 5.73
C LEU A 40 -9.53 6.27 4.40
N VAL A 41 -8.64 5.54 3.74
CA VAL A 41 -8.03 5.96 2.47
C VAL A 41 -8.27 4.90 1.40
N LEU A 42 -7.81 3.67 1.64
CA LEU A 42 -7.83 2.63 0.61
C LEU A 42 -9.22 2.01 0.38
N GLU A 43 -9.93 1.65 1.45
CA GLU A 43 -11.25 1.02 1.37
C GLU A 43 -12.29 1.91 0.68
N PRO A 44 -12.51 3.19 1.08
CA PRO A 44 -13.48 4.05 0.40
C PRO A 44 -13.14 4.29 -1.08
N ALA A 45 -11.85 4.32 -1.43
CA ALA A 45 -11.42 4.43 -2.82
C ALA A 45 -11.72 3.15 -3.61
N SER A 46 -11.55 1.98 -2.99
CA SER A 46 -11.85 0.68 -3.61
C SER A 46 -13.37 0.52 -3.83
N ASP A 47 -14.19 0.94 -2.88
CA ASP A 47 -15.65 0.94 -3.00
C ASP A 47 -16.11 1.73 -4.21
N VAL A 48 -15.55 2.92 -4.45
CA VAL A 48 -15.87 3.71 -5.65
C VAL A 48 -15.55 2.96 -6.94
N ILE A 49 -14.44 2.21 -7.00
CA ILE A 49 -14.13 1.40 -8.19
C ILE A 49 -15.17 0.31 -8.40
N TRP A 50 -15.52 -0.41 -7.33
CA TRP A 50 -16.48 -1.52 -7.41
C TRP A 50 -17.89 -1.05 -7.72
N ASP A 51 -18.36 0.00 -7.06
CA ASP A 51 -19.69 0.60 -7.25
C ASP A 51 -19.87 1.24 -8.64
N SER A 52 -18.77 1.53 -9.33
CA SER A 52 -18.77 2.08 -10.69
C SER A 52 -18.51 1.03 -11.77
N SER A 53 -18.51 -0.27 -11.43
CA SER A 53 -18.11 -1.33 -12.36
C SER A 53 -19.10 -2.49 -12.39
N GLY A 54 -19.24 -3.14 -13.55
CA GLY A 54 -20.12 -4.30 -13.70
C GLY A 54 -21.59 -3.91 -13.82
N SER A 55 -22.48 -4.78 -13.34
CA SER A 55 -23.92 -4.57 -13.48
C SER A 55 -24.69 -5.22 -12.34
N ILE A 56 -25.87 -4.70 -12.04
CA ILE A 56 -26.80 -5.26 -11.06
C ILE A 56 -28.09 -5.70 -11.73
N ILE A 57 -28.71 -6.76 -11.19
CA ILE A 57 -30.04 -7.20 -11.61
C ILE A 57 -31.07 -6.55 -10.71
N THR A 58 -31.96 -5.75 -11.30
CA THR A 58 -33.07 -5.09 -10.63
C THR A 58 -34.39 -5.71 -11.06
N ALA A 59 -35.50 -5.29 -10.44
CA ALA A 59 -36.84 -5.70 -10.87
C ALA A 59 -37.19 -5.19 -12.28
N GLN A 60 -36.48 -4.16 -12.76
CA GLN A 60 -36.71 -3.49 -14.04
C GLN A 60 -35.80 -4.03 -15.15
N GLY A 61 -34.74 -4.78 -14.82
CA GLY A 61 -33.79 -5.34 -15.79
C GLY A 61 -32.37 -5.39 -15.26
N VAL A 62 -31.40 -5.44 -16.17
CA VAL A 62 -29.97 -5.31 -15.83
C VAL A 62 -29.60 -3.84 -15.94
N GLU A 63 -29.00 -3.29 -14.88
CA GLU A 63 -28.47 -1.92 -14.83
C GLU A 63 -26.94 -1.98 -14.86
N ASP A 64 -26.34 -1.29 -15.83
CA ASP A 64 -24.89 -1.11 -15.94
C ASP A 64 -24.44 -0.01 -14.97
N LEU A 65 -23.40 -0.29 -14.18
CA LEU A 65 -22.85 0.63 -13.18
C LEU A 65 -21.75 1.53 -13.73
N ALA A 66 -21.32 1.32 -14.99
CA ALA A 66 -20.25 2.10 -15.58
C ALA A 66 -20.58 3.61 -15.62
N PRO A 67 -19.60 4.49 -15.34
CA PRO A 67 -19.77 5.93 -15.46
C PRO A 67 -20.25 6.33 -16.86
N THR A 68 -21.16 7.30 -16.92
CA THR A 68 -21.75 7.76 -18.20
C THR A 68 -21.31 9.17 -18.57
N THR A 69 -20.81 9.93 -17.59
CA THR A 69 -20.34 11.30 -17.77
C THR A 69 -18.83 11.42 -17.53
N GLU A 70 -18.20 12.46 -18.12
CA GLU A 70 -16.77 12.73 -17.88
C GLU A 70 -16.47 12.99 -16.39
N GLU A 71 -17.40 13.62 -15.68
CA GLU A 71 -17.25 13.93 -14.25
C GLU A 71 -17.21 12.65 -13.41
N GLU A 72 -18.11 11.71 -13.69
CA GLU A 72 -18.12 10.40 -13.02
C GLU A 72 -16.85 9.61 -13.35
N TRP A 73 -16.43 9.55 -14.63
CA TRP A 73 -15.17 8.88 -15.01
C TRP A 73 -13.97 9.50 -14.29
N LEU A 74 -13.92 10.83 -14.16
CA LEU A 74 -12.86 11.53 -13.43
C LEU A 74 -12.90 11.20 -11.93
N ALA A 75 -14.09 11.10 -11.33
CA ALA A 75 -14.23 10.72 -9.92
C ALA A 75 -13.67 9.31 -9.67
N VAL A 76 -13.99 8.34 -10.53
CA VAL A 76 -13.43 6.98 -10.46
C VAL A 76 -11.91 6.99 -10.65
N LYS A 77 -11.39 7.82 -11.57
CA LYS A 77 -9.95 7.99 -11.77
C LYS A 77 -9.24 8.52 -10.52
N HIS A 78 -9.84 9.47 -9.80
CA HIS A 78 -9.29 9.97 -8.54
C HIS A 78 -9.17 8.85 -7.50
N SER A 79 -10.20 8.01 -7.38
CA SER A 79 -10.16 6.84 -6.48
C SER A 79 -9.08 5.84 -6.89
N ALA A 80 -8.90 5.57 -8.18
CA ALA A 80 -7.81 4.73 -8.67
C ALA A 80 -6.43 5.31 -8.33
N ALA A 81 -6.25 6.63 -8.41
CA ALA A 81 -5.02 7.30 -7.97
C ALA A 81 -4.79 7.17 -6.46
N VAL A 82 -5.84 7.21 -5.64
CA VAL A 82 -5.74 6.95 -4.20
C VAL A 82 -5.27 5.51 -3.94
N ILE A 83 -5.73 4.52 -4.71
CA ILE A 83 -5.26 3.13 -4.60
C ILE A 83 -3.75 3.04 -4.90
N VAL A 84 -3.29 3.68 -5.98
CA VAL A 84 -1.87 3.74 -6.34
C VAL A 84 -1.05 4.32 -5.18
N GLU A 85 -1.42 5.50 -4.68
CA GLU A 85 -0.64 6.15 -3.63
C GLU A 85 -0.74 5.43 -2.29
N SER A 86 -1.85 4.73 -2.02
CA SER A 86 -1.98 3.91 -0.82
C SER A 86 -0.94 2.79 -0.76
N GLY A 87 -0.55 2.22 -1.90
CA GLY A 87 0.56 1.26 -1.95
C GLY A 87 1.88 1.88 -1.44
N ASN A 88 2.18 3.12 -1.83
CA ASN A 88 3.34 3.86 -1.31
C ASN A 88 3.20 4.18 0.19
N LEU A 89 2.00 4.57 0.64
CA LEU A 89 1.73 4.89 2.04
C LEU A 89 1.96 3.69 2.98
N LEU A 90 1.74 2.46 2.50
CA LEU A 90 1.99 1.22 3.24
C LEU A 90 3.49 0.88 3.36
N LEU A 91 4.33 1.46 2.50
CA LEU A 91 5.78 1.29 2.51
C LEU A 91 6.50 2.31 3.40
N LEU A 92 5.77 3.29 3.96
CA LEU A 92 6.36 4.27 4.86
C LEU A 92 6.84 3.63 6.18
N PRO A 93 7.96 4.12 6.75
CA PRO A 93 8.37 3.77 8.11
C PRO A 93 7.24 3.91 9.13
N GLY A 94 7.11 2.91 10.00
CA GLY A 94 6.01 2.79 10.98
C GLY A 94 4.80 1.97 10.49
N ARG A 95 4.61 1.82 9.16
CA ARG A 95 3.59 0.96 8.56
C ARG A 95 4.18 -0.27 7.91
N PHE A 96 5.33 -0.10 7.26
CA PHE A 96 6.11 -1.16 6.62
C PHE A 96 6.39 -2.33 7.58
N LYS A 97 6.16 -3.56 7.13
CA LYS A 97 6.35 -4.78 7.94
C LYS A 97 7.58 -5.58 7.54
N ASP A 98 7.76 -5.81 6.24
CA ASP A 98 8.89 -6.58 5.71
C ASP A 98 9.11 -6.28 4.23
N ASN A 99 10.30 -6.64 3.74
CA ASN A 99 10.73 -6.50 2.35
C ASN A 99 10.42 -7.74 1.50
N LYS A 100 9.40 -8.52 1.88
CA LYS A 100 8.94 -9.71 1.17
C LYS A 100 7.49 -9.50 0.78
N ASP A 101 6.57 -10.30 1.32
CA ASP A 101 5.16 -10.30 0.93
C ASP A 101 4.52 -8.92 1.16
N TRP A 102 4.88 -8.19 2.23
CA TRP A 102 4.32 -6.85 2.48
C TRP A 102 4.71 -5.88 1.37
N GLN A 103 5.99 -5.86 1.02
CA GLN A 103 6.50 -4.98 -0.04
C GLN A 103 5.94 -5.37 -1.40
N GLU A 104 5.99 -6.65 -1.75
CA GLU A 104 5.54 -7.16 -3.05
C GLU A 104 4.05 -6.92 -3.25
N ILE A 105 3.22 -7.21 -2.24
CA ILE A 105 1.77 -6.98 -2.33
C ILE A 105 1.46 -5.47 -2.35
N SER A 106 2.21 -4.63 -1.61
CA SER A 106 2.06 -3.18 -1.73
C SER A 106 2.37 -2.68 -3.14
N TYR A 107 3.39 -3.24 -3.81
CA TYR A 107 3.66 -2.94 -5.22
C TYR A 107 2.57 -3.49 -6.16
N GLY A 108 1.99 -4.65 -5.85
CA GLY A 108 0.83 -5.18 -6.56
C GLY A 108 -0.36 -4.23 -6.54
N LEU A 109 -0.58 -3.53 -5.41
CA LEU A 109 -1.60 -2.50 -5.27
C LEU A 109 -1.35 -1.29 -6.18
N ILE A 110 -0.09 -0.85 -6.25
CA ILE A 110 0.35 0.24 -7.15
C ILE A 110 0.10 -0.16 -8.62
N ASP A 111 0.54 -1.36 -9.02
CA ASP A 111 0.40 -1.84 -10.40
C ASP A 111 -1.06 -1.98 -10.83
N VAL A 112 -1.92 -2.59 -9.99
CA VAL A 112 -3.34 -2.72 -10.34
C VAL A 112 -4.03 -1.35 -10.39
N GLY A 113 -3.70 -0.43 -9.50
CA GLY A 113 -4.20 0.95 -9.53
C GLY A 113 -3.80 1.69 -10.81
N GLN A 114 -2.55 1.53 -11.26
CA GLN A 114 -2.09 2.16 -12.50
C GLN A 114 -2.80 1.60 -13.74
N ARG A 115 -3.07 0.30 -13.75
CA ARG A 115 -3.86 -0.36 -14.81
C ARG A 115 -5.32 0.06 -14.79
N LEU A 116 -5.91 0.25 -13.60
CA LEU A 116 -7.25 0.82 -13.45
C LEU A 116 -7.30 2.21 -14.08
N ILE A 117 -6.34 3.09 -13.79
CA ILE A 117 -6.26 4.41 -14.42
C ILE A 117 -6.21 4.29 -15.95
N THR A 118 -5.43 3.37 -16.49
CA THR A 118 -5.38 3.15 -17.96
C THR A 118 -6.72 2.70 -18.53
N ALA A 119 -7.43 1.77 -17.87
CA ALA A 119 -8.75 1.32 -18.30
C ALA A 119 -9.80 2.45 -18.22
N ILE A 120 -9.76 3.25 -17.14
CA ILE A 120 -10.63 4.41 -16.93
C ILE A 120 -10.41 5.48 -18.00
N ASP A 121 -9.15 5.79 -18.34
CA ASP A 121 -8.82 6.74 -19.41
C ASP A 121 -9.31 6.27 -20.78
N ALA A 122 -9.32 4.96 -21.00
CA ALA A 122 -9.88 4.34 -22.21
C ALA A 122 -11.40 4.17 -22.17
N LYS A 123 -12.05 4.46 -21.02
CA LYS A 123 -13.47 4.18 -20.73
C LYS A 123 -13.85 2.72 -20.99
N ASP A 124 -12.93 1.81 -20.70
CA ASP A 124 -13.12 0.37 -20.87
C ASP A 124 -13.74 -0.21 -19.58
N SER A 125 -15.08 -0.24 -19.53
CA SER A 125 -15.83 -0.69 -18.36
C SER A 125 -15.60 -2.18 -18.05
N GLN A 126 -15.39 -3.02 -19.06
CA GLN A 126 -15.09 -4.44 -18.86
C GLN A 126 -13.70 -4.63 -18.25
N ALA A 127 -12.68 -3.94 -18.80
CA ALA A 127 -11.34 -3.98 -18.24
C ALA A 127 -11.32 -3.44 -16.80
N MET A 128 -12.08 -2.39 -16.51
CA MET A 128 -12.21 -1.84 -15.17
C MET A 128 -12.83 -2.87 -14.20
N PHE A 129 -13.90 -3.56 -14.60
CA PHE A 129 -14.50 -4.64 -13.80
C PHE A 129 -13.52 -5.78 -13.52
N ASP A 130 -12.83 -6.27 -14.55
CA ASP A 130 -11.84 -7.35 -14.41
C ASP A 130 -10.69 -6.95 -13.47
N LEU A 131 -10.23 -5.70 -13.58
CA LEU A 131 -9.20 -5.14 -12.71
C LEU A 131 -9.70 -4.92 -11.28
N GLY A 132 -10.97 -4.58 -11.08
CA GLY A 132 -11.62 -4.55 -9.76
C GLY A 132 -11.57 -5.90 -9.05
N GLY A 133 -11.77 -6.99 -9.78
CA GLY A 133 -11.57 -8.35 -9.27
C GLY A 133 -10.11 -8.68 -8.94
N ARG A 134 -9.14 -8.18 -9.74
CA ARG A 134 -7.71 -8.33 -9.42
C ARG A 134 -7.31 -7.54 -8.19
N LEU A 135 -7.83 -6.32 -8.03
CA LEU A 135 -7.65 -5.50 -6.84
C LEU A 135 -8.12 -6.25 -5.59
N TYR A 136 -9.31 -6.86 -5.64
CA TYR A 136 -9.80 -7.70 -4.54
C TYR A 136 -8.81 -8.82 -4.16
N ASN A 137 -8.25 -9.52 -5.17
CA ASN A 137 -7.27 -10.57 -4.92
C ASN A 137 -5.97 -10.06 -4.29
N VAL A 138 -5.50 -8.86 -4.66
CA VAL A 138 -4.36 -8.20 -4.02
C VAL A 138 -4.67 -7.93 -2.54
N CYS A 139 -5.85 -7.38 -2.24
CA CYS A 139 -6.30 -7.10 -0.87
C CYS A 139 -6.34 -8.38 -0.02
N VAL A 140 -7.00 -9.43 -0.53
CA VAL A 140 -7.13 -10.70 0.19
C VAL A 140 -5.78 -11.37 0.42
N SER A 141 -4.86 -11.31 -0.54
CA SER A 141 -3.51 -11.87 -0.40
C SER A 141 -2.76 -11.24 0.79
N CYS A 142 -2.86 -9.91 0.95
CA CYS A 142 -2.29 -9.22 2.11
C CYS A 142 -3.01 -9.59 3.41
N HIS A 143 -4.35 -9.54 3.39
CA HIS A 143 -5.17 -9.76 4.58
C HIS A 143 -5.03 -11.16 5.16
N GLN A 144 -4.81 -12.17 4.31
CA GLN A 144 -4.55 -13.53 4.75
C GLN A 144 -3.28 -13.64 5.59
N LEU A 145 -2.22 -12.94 5.21
CA LEU A 145 -0.90 -12.99 5.84
C LEU A 145 -0.80 -12.08 7.08
N TYR A 146 -1.35 -10.87 7.02
CA TYR A 146 -1.04 -9.82 7.99
C TYR A 146 -2.16 -9.47 8.98
N LEU A 147 -3.40 -9.87 8.72
CA LEU A 147 -4.47 -9.65 9.71
C LEU A 147 -4.48 -10.75 10.76
N THR A 148 -4.56 -10.33 12.03
CA THR A 148 -4.78 -11.24 13.15
C THR A 148 -6.17 -11.87 13.07
N PRO A 149 -6.40 -13.02 13.73
CA PRO A 149 -7.74 -13.61 13.81
C PRO A 149 -8.79 -12.65 14.38
N GLU A 150 -8.41 -11.78 15.31
CA GLU A 150 -9.31 -10.76 15.86
C GLU A 150 -9.68 -9.69 14.83
N GLN A 151 -8.69 -9.20 14.07
CA GLN A 151 -8.94 -8.23 13.01
C GLN A 151 -9.85 -8.82 11.93
N LYS A 152 -9.62 -10.07 11.49
CA LYS A 152 -10.47 -10.73 10.49
C LYS A 152 -11.94 -10.87 10.92
N ARG A 153 -12.23 -10.95 12.22
CA ARG A 153 -13.60 -11.03 12.74
C ARG A 153 -14.28 -9.68 12.89
N THR A 154 -13.51 -8.60 12.91
CA THR A 154 -14.00 -7.24 13.21
C THR A 154 -13.84 -6.28 12.04
N LEU A 155 -13.33 -6.78 10.90
CA LEU A 155 -13.50 -6.11 9.62
C LEU A 155 -15.00 -6.06 9.29
N PRO A 156 -15.54 -4.89 8.91
CA PRO A 156 -16.93 -4.76 8.48
C PRO A 156 -17.21 -5.55 7.20
#